data_AF-A0A2N7JBZ0-F1
#
_entry.id   AF-A0A2N7JBZ0-F1
#
_cell.length_a   1.000
_cell.length_b   1.000
_cell.length_c   1.000
_cell.angle_alpha   90.00
_cell.angle_beta   90.00
_cell.angle_gamma   90.00
#
_symmetry.space_group_name_H-M   'P 1'
#
loop_
_entity.id
_entity.type
_entity.pdbx_description
1 polymer ?
#
loop_
_entity_poly.entity_id
_entity_poly.type
_entity_poly.pdbx_seq_one_letter_code
_entity_poly.pdbx_strand_id
1 'polypeptide(L)'
;MHSKFLLSSCLLMSGLSQAASLEESVAFAIDYSPEILAQYSRYQSVIRDGDAAGGLYMPQVNLYAAAGYEETRYNSGSKLDTDDRGLTRTEIGVKVSQLLFDGFKTTSNVDRLTYEAEAERLTLISRAENVSLDVVRNYLDILKAETLLELSKRNVKEHQEIYQDIQDKKSKGLSSNSDLAQISARVATAQSSLIAAQNNLFDLQTQYLRLVGKPAVNMVYPRFDYALLPSSAQVALEQAIENHPEIKAALLDIDAARKEMRREKGDYYPEVKLELHANKNDNVSNPPGGVDEDARLMLTMDYDLFNGFSTDSRVESSAWRVEEARAIRLRTEREVKEGTQLAWNAYKMLEQQKSLLQQNVDAAKIAELGYIQQFNVGRRSLLDVLDAKVEVFLARRNFISTEYDQTLAAYRVLNAMGMLTYALRIEHPDEWQGENK
;
A
#
# COMPACT_ATOMS: atom_id res chain seq x y z
N MET A 1 -37.07 -2.09 18.50
CA MET A 1 -37.41 -3.22 19.38
C MET A 1 -37.09 -4.51 18.64
N HIS A 2 -36.04 -5.20 19.09
CA HIS A 2 -35.73 -6.64 18.93
C HIS A 2 -34.21 -6.84 18.89
N SER A 3 -33.66 -6.78 20.11
CA SER A 3 -32.37 -7.32 20.50
C SER A 3 -32.37 -8.84 20.29
N LYS A 4 -31.32 -9.35 19.63
CA LYS A 4 -30.94 -10.76 19.72
C LYS A 4 -29.54 -10.84 20.30
N PHE A 5 -29.51 -11.02 21.62
CA PHE A 5 -28.40 -11.60 22.35
C PHE A 5 -28.21 -13.06 21.89
N LEU A 6 -27.00 -13.45 21.54
CA LEU A 6 -26.58 -14.84 21.46
C LEU A 6 -25.29 -14.99 22.27
N LEU A 7 -25.43 -15.76 23.35
CA LEU A 7 -24.41 -16.13 24.30
C LEU A 7 -23.71 -17.42 23.81
N SER A 8 -22.40 -17.48 24.07
CA SER A 8 -21.65 -18.68 24.48
C SER A 8 -21.14 -19.67 23.41
N SER A 9 -19.82 -19.62 23.17
CA SER A 9 -18.94 -20.76 23.44
C SER A 9 -17.47 -20.34 23.35
N CYS A 10 -16.82 -20.17 24.51
CA CYS A 10 -15.37 -20.15 24.61
C CYS A 10 -14.84 -21.57 24.36
N LEU A 11 -14.48 -21.86 23.11
CA LEU A 11 -13.52 -22.92 22.80
C LEU A 11 -12.13 -22.38 23.14
N LEU A 12 -11.64 -22.78 24.31
CA LEU A 12 -10.21 -22.78 24.63
C LEU A 12 -9.51 -23.76 23.67
N MET A 13 -9.26 -23.32 22.44
CA MET A 13 -8.22 -23.93 21.63
C MET A 13 -6.89 -23.51 22.23
N SER A 14 -6.31 -24.43 22.99
CA SER A 14 -4.88 -24.48 23.23
C SER A 14 -4.18 -24.44 21.87
N GLY A 15 -3.80 -23.24 21.45
CA GLY A 15 -3.00 -23.05 20.25
C GLY A 15 -1.71 -23.82 20.43
N LEU A 16 -1.57 -24.92 19.71
CA LEU A 16 -0.26 -25.37 19.28
C LEU A 16 0.42 -24.12 18.75
N SER A 17 1.54 -23.74 19.37
CA SER A 17 2.38 -22.66 18.88
C SER A 17 2.89 -23.07 17.51
N GLN A 18 2.08 -22.83 16.48
CA GLN A 18 2.49 -22.95 15.11
C GLN A 18 3.51 -21.85 14.90
N ALA A 19 4.70 -22.29 14.54
CA ALA A 19 5.78 -21.44 14.11
C ALA A 19 5.25 -20.49 13.02
N ALA A 20 5.31 -19.19 13.23
CA ALA A 20 4.78 -18.23 12.27
C ALA A 20 5.58 -18.35 10.97
N SER A 21 4.94 -18.80 9.89
CA SER A 21 5.59 -18.87 8.56
C SER A 21 5.64 -17.48 7.92
N LEU A 22 6.56 -17.28 6.98
CA LEU A 22 6.66 -16.00 6.28
C LEU A 22 5.36 -15.72 5.51
N GLU A 23 4.82 -16.74 4.85
CA GLU A 23 3.61 -16.68 4.05
C GLU A 23 2.39 -16.33 4.91
N GLU A 24 2.25 -16.95 6.09
CA GLU A 24 1.18 -16.61 7.05
C GLU A 24 1.34 -15.17 7.56
N SER A 25 2.57 -14.73 7.82
CA SER A 25 2.86 -13.38 8.31
C SER A 25 2.44 -12.32 7.30
N VAL A 26 2.73 -12.56 6.02
CA VAL A 26 2.34 -11.66 4.93
C VAL A 26 0.83 -11.67 4.72
N ALA A 27 0.19 -12.85 4.70
CA ALA A 27 -1.27 -12.95 4.58
C ALA A 27 -1.97 -12.17 5.70
N PHE A 28 -1.52 -12.33 6.95
CA PHE A 28 -2.08 -11.59 8.08
C PHE A 28 -1.86 -10.08 7.98
N ALA A 29 -0.69 -9.66 7.49
CA ALA A 29 -0.38 -8.25 7.31
C ALA A 29 -1.24 -7.59 6.22
N ILE A 30 -1.55 -8.30 5.13
CA ILE A 30 -2.45 -7.79 4.08
C ILE A 30 -3.84 -7.50 4.65
N ASP A 31 -4.38 -8.42 5.45
CA ASP A 31 -5.71 -8.26 6.08
C ASP A 31 -5.73 -7.16 7.16
N TYR A 32 -4.61 -6.99 7.86
CA TYR A 32 -4.49 -6.06 8.99
C TYR A 32 -4.09 -4.64 8.56
N SER A 33 -3.41 -4.46 7.42
CA SER A 33 -2.74 -3.22 7.07
C SER A 33 -3.72 -2.05 6.84
N PRO A 34 -3.58 -0.94 7.59
CA PRO A 34 -4.39 0.26 7.37
C PRO A 34 -4.22 0.87 5.97
N GLU A 35 -3.05 0.71 5.35
CA GLU A 35 -2.78 1.24 4.01
C GLU A 35 -3.56 0.45 2.94
N ILE A 36 -3.68 -0.87 3.13
CA ILE A 36 -4.49 -1.74 2.27
C ILE A 36 -5.97 -1.43 2.46
N LEU A 37 -6.44 -1.32 3.71
CA LEU A 37 -7.83 -0.96 4.01
C LEU A 37 -8.22 0.40 3.45
N ALA A 38 -7.33 1.39 3.53
CA ALA A 38 -7.56 2.72 2.96
C ALA A 38 -7.67 2.68 1.43
N GLN A 39 -6.78 1.95 0.77
CA GLN A 39 -6.81 1.80 -0.69
C GLN A 39 -8.01 0.98 -1.17
N TYR A 40 -8.40 -0.07 -0.44
CA TYR A 40 -9.61 -0.82 -0.73
C TYR A 40 -10.87 0.03 -0.57
N SER A 41 -10.94 0.85 0.49
CA SER A 41 -12.05 1.79 0.70
C SER A 41 -12.14 2.82 -0.43
N ARG A 42 -10.98 3.29 -0.93
CA ARG A 42 -10.90 4.16 -2.10
C ARG A 42 -11.44 3.48 -3.36
N TYR A 43 -11.01 2.25 -3.64
CA TYR A 43 -11.53 1.44 -4.75
C TYR A 43 -13.06 1.30 -4.68
N GLN A 44 -13.60 0.89 -3.53
CA GLN A 44 -15.05 0.77 -3.32
C GLN A 44 -15.78 2.10 -3.45
N SER A 45 -15.20 3.21 -3.01
CA SER A 45 -15.77 4.54 -3.20
C SER A 45 -15.95 4.87 -4.69
N VAL A 46 -14.93 4.62 -5.51
CA VAL A 46 -14.98 4.92 -6.96
C VAL A 46 -16.01 4.04 -7.67
N ILE A 47 -16.20 2.78 -7.25
CA ILE A 47 -17.30 1.94 -7.73
C ILE A 47 -18.65 2.62 -7.45
N ARG A 48 -18.88 3.10 -6.22
CA ARG A 48 -20.13 3.76 -5.85
C ARG A 48 -20.33 5.11 -6.53
N ASP A 49 -19.25 5.82 -6.82
CA ASP A 49 -19.30 7.01 -7.68
C ASP A 49 -19.75 6.64 -9.10
N GLY A 50 -19.31 5.48 -9.62
CA GLY A 50 -19.77 4.90 -10.88
C GLY A 50 -21.26 4.56 -10.88
N ASP A 51 -21.75 3.91 -9.82
CA ASP A 51 -23.18 3.62 -9.62
C ASP A 51 -24.01 4.93 -9.59
N ALA A 52 -23.51 5.95 -8.89
CA ALA A 52 -24.15 7.26 -8.79
C ALA A 52 -24.19 7.97 -10.16
N ALA A 53 -23.11 7.89 -10.94
CA ALA A 53 -23.08 8.41 -12.31
C ALA A 53 -24.09 7.68 -13.21
N GLY A 54 -24.21 6.35 -13.08
CA GLY A 54 -25.21 5.55 -13.79
C GLY A 54 -26.65 5.88 -13.39
N GLY A 55 -26.86 6.35 -12.15
CA GLY A 55 -28.16 6.79 -11.65
C GLY A 55 -28.80 7.93 -12.46
N LEU A 56 -28.01 8.70 -13.22
CA LEU A 56 -28.52 9.72 -14.13
C LEU A 56 -29.41 9.16 -15.26
N TYR A 57 -29.28 7.86 -15.57
CA TYR A 57 -30.20 7.17 -16.50
C TYR A 57 -31.54 6.81 -15.88
N MET A 58 -31.71 6.94 -14.56
CA MET A 58 -32.94 6.63 -13.87
C MET A 58 -33.81 7.89 -13.69
N PRO A 59 -35.15 7.74 -13.58
CA PRO A 59 -36.03 8.87 -13.30
C PRO A 59 -35.66 9.54 -11.97
N GLN A 60 -35.42 10.85 -12.00
CA GLN A 60 -35.15 11.66 -10.82
C GLN A 60 -36.45 12.27 -10.32
N VAL A 61 -36.91 11.88 -9.14
CA VAL A 61 -38.14 12.38 -8.53
C VAL A 61 -37.81 13.37 -7.43
N ASN A 62 -38.26 14.61 -7.58
CA ASN A 62 -38.06 15.69 -6.63
C ASN A 62 -39.42 16.16 -6.10
N LEU A 63 -39.61 16.14 -4.79
CA LEU A 63 -40.75 16.76 -4.10
C LEU A 63 -40.28 18.10 -3.55
N TYR A 64 -40.99 19.17 -3.87
CA TYR A 64 -40.77 20.48 -3.27
C TYR A 64 -42.03 20.91 -2.53
N ALA A 65 -41.84 21.65 -1.43
CA ALA A 65 -42.91 22.32 -0.73
C ALA A 65 -42.40 23.66 -0.21
N ALA A 66 -43.20 24.70 -0.34
CA ALA A 66 -42.88 26.04 0.10
C ALA A 66 -44.09 26.67 0.79
N ALA A 67 -43.85 27.48 1.81
CA ALA A 67 -44.87 28.29 2.45
C ALA A 67 -44.26 29.64 2.87
N GLY A 68 -44.94 30.74 2.62
CA GLY A 68 -44.40 32.07 2.92
C GLY A 68 -45.40 33.19 2.68
N TYR A 69 -45.04 34.38 3.15
CA TYR A 69 -45.81 35.59 2.88
C TYR A 69 -45.24 36.30 1.66
N GLU A 70 -46.09 36.60 0.69
CA GLU A 70 -45.75 37.34 -0.52
C GLU A 70 -46.52 38.66 -0.56
N GLU A 71 -45.82 39.77 -0.80
CA GLU A 71 -46.45 41.06 -1.12
C GLU A 71 -46.18 41.42 -2.58
N THR A 72 -47.21 41.41 -3.43
CA THR A 72 -47.06 41.71 -4.85
C THR A 72 -47.59 43.12 -5.17
N ARG A 73 -46.79 43.95 -5.86
CA ARG A 73 -47.19 45.30 -6.32
C ARG A 73 -47.36 45.30 -7.84
N TYR A 74 -48.60 45.31 -8.32
CA TYR A 74 -48.89 45.33 -9.76
C TYR A 74 -48.96 46.77 -10.31
N ASN A 75 -48.41 46.97 -11.53
CA ASN A 75 -48.49 48.22 -12.29
C ASN A 75 -49.39 48.10 -13.55
N SER A 76 -50.39 47.21 -13.52
CA SER A 76 -51.41 47.13 -14.57
C SER A 76 -52.68 47.83 -14.06
N GLY A 77 -53.37 48.59 -14.92
CA GLY A 77 -54.46 49.52 -14.56
C GLY A 77 -55.72 48.91 -13.94
N SER A 78 -55.68 47.66 -13.49
CA SER A 78 -56.70 47.00 -12.70
C SER A 78 -56.44 47.28 -11.22
N LYS A 79 -57.22 48.18 -10.60
CA LYS A 79 -57.14 48.44 -9.15
C LYS A 79 -57.64 47.21 -8.39
N LEU A 80 -56.73 46.45 -7.78
CA LEU A 80 -57.04 45.60 -6.64
C LEU A 80 -57.16 46.48 -5.38
N ASP A 81 -58.04 46.08 -4.47
CA ASP A 81 -58.21 46.77 -3.20
C ASP A 81 -56.93 46.66 -2.37
N THR A 82 -56.69 47.65 -1.51
CA THR A 82 -55.42 47.84 -0.79
C THR A 82 -55.11 46.71 0.21
N ASP A 83 -56.13 45.93 0.60
CA ASP A 83 -56.09 44.86 1.59
C ASP A 83 -55.65 43.48 1.05
N ASP A 84 -55.69 43.27 -0.28
CA ASP A 84 -55.40 41.96 -0.91
C ASP A 84 -53.94 41.83 -1.40
N ARG A 85 -53.05 42.68 -0.88
CA ARG A 85 -51.64 42.73 -1.33
C ARG A 85 -50.75 41.68 -0.67
N GLY A 86 -51.17 41.16 0.48
CA GLY A 86 -50.43 40.19 1.28
C GLY A 86 -51.05 38.80 1.18
N LEU A 87 -50.31 37.84 0.61
CA LEU A 87 -50.78 36.47 0.46
C LEU A 87 -49.91 35.52 1.25
N THR A 88 -50.55 34.64 2.03
CA THR A 88 -49.86 33.46 2.56
C THR A 88 -49.89 32.40 1.48
N ARG A 89 -48.78 32.31 0.76
CA ARG A 89 -48.54 31.38 -0.34
C ARG A 89 -48.16 30.03 0.22
N THR A 90 -48.78 28.97 -0.30
CA THR A 90 -48.32 27.59 -0.08
C THR A 90 -48.22 26.85 -1.41
N GLU A 91 -47.18 26.05 -1.54
CA GLU A 91 -46.89 25.28 -2.75
C GLU A 91 -46.46 23.89 -2.35
N ILE A 92 -46.97 22.90 -3.06
CA ILE A 92 -46.44 21.54 -3.04
C ILE A 92 -46.38 21.05 -4.47
N GLY A 93 -45.26 20.49 -4.88
CA GLY A 93 -45.15 19.95 -6.23
C GLY A 93 -44.13 18.85 -6.36
N VAL A 94 -44.35 18.02 -7.37
CA VAL A 94 -43.48 16.91 -7.73
C VAL A 94 -42.95 17.15 -9.13
N LYS A 95 -41.63 17.09 -9.27
CA LYS A 95 -40.92 17.09 -10.55
C LYS A 95 -40.28 15.73 -10.77
N VAL A 96 -40.70 15.02 -11.81
CA VAL A 96 -40.01 13.83 -12.32
C VAL A 96 -39.23 14.21 -13.56
N SER A 97 -37.92 14.00 -13.58
CA SER A 97 -37.07 14.28 -14.74
C SER A 97 -36.34 13.01 -15.16
N GLN A 98 -36.46 12.65 -16.43
CA GLN A 98 -35.75 11.53 -17.03
C GLN A 98 -34.83 12.05 -18.12
N LEU A 99 -33.53 11.77 -17.99
CA LEU A 99 -32.57 12.06 -19.04
C LEU A 99 -32.81 11.09 -20.21
N LEU A 100 -32.96 11.64 -21.42
CA LEU A 100 -33.04 10.85 -22.65
C LEU A 100 -31.73 10.90 -23.44
N PHE A 101 -31.06 12.06 -23.45
CA PHE A 101 -29.79 12.26 -24.13
C PHE A 101 -29.04 13.48 -23.56
N ASP A 102 -27.74 13.39 -23.37
CA ASP A 102 -26.89 14.48 -22.84
C ASP A 102 -25.59 14.66 -23.64
N GLY A 103 -25.55 14.26 -24.90
CA GLY A 103 -24.29 14.25 -25.65
C GLY A 103 -23.33 13.15 -25.23
N PHE A 104 -23.83 12.04 -24.66
CA PHE A 104 -23.03 10.92 -24.15
C PHE A 104 -22.15 11.27 -22.94
N LYS A 105 -22.46 12.35 -22.21
CA LYS A 105 -21.73 12.75 -21.00
C LYS A 105 -21.84 11.69 -19.93
N THR A 106 -23.06 11.24 -19.63
CA THR A 106 -23.31 10.21 -18.62
C THR A 106 -22.60 8.91 -18.98
N THR A 107 -22.65 8.46 -20.25
CA THR A 107 -21.97 7.23 -20.69
C THR A 107 -20.47 7.36 -20.52
N SER A 108 -19.90 8.49 -20.96
CA SER A 108 -18.46 8.74 -20.84
C SER A 108 -18.01 8.85 -19.39
N ASN A 109 -18.86 9.39 -18.51
CA ASN A 109 -18.56 9.49 -17.08
C ASN A 109 -18.61 8.13 -16.37
N VAL A 110 -19.58 7.27 -16.70
CA VAL A 110 -19.64 5.89 -16.21
C VAL A 110 -18.42 5.10 -16.67
N ASP A 111 -18.08 5.20 -17.97
CA ASP A 111 -16.88 4.56 -18.51
C ASP A 111 -15.60 5.06 -17.81
N ARG A 112 -15.47 6.37 -17.60
CA ARG A 112 -14.33 6.98 -16.88
C ARG A 112 -14.17 6.36 -15.50
N LEU A 113 -15.24 6.35 -14.71
CA LEU A 113 -15.23 5.82 -13.34
C LEU A 113 -14.98 4.31 -13.31
N THR A 114 -15.38 3.58 -14.35
CA THR A 114 -15.06 2.16 -14.51
C THR A 114 -13.55 1.94 -14.69
N TYR A 115 -12.89 2.72 -15.56
CA TYR A 115 -11.43 2.66 -15.72
C TYR A 115 -10.70 3.12 -14.46
N GLU A 116 -11.17 4.18 -13.79
CA GLU A 116 -10.60 4.64 -12.52
C GLU A 116 -10.73 3.59 -11.41
N ALA A 117 -11.89 2.93 -11.28
CA ALA A 117 -12.07 1.85 -10.31
C ALA A 117 -11.07 0.71 -10.56
N GLU A 118 -10.90 0.29 -11.81
CA GLU A 118 -9.94 -0.77 -12.13
C GLU A 118 -8.47 -0.33 -11.92
N ALA A 119 -8.15 0.95 -12.16
CA ALA A 119 -6.84 1.51 -11.82
C ALA A 119 -6.57 1.50 -10.31
N GLU A 120 -7.57 1.87 -9.49
CA GLU A 120 -7.50 1.84 -8.03
C GLU A 120 -7.37 0.39 -7.50
N ARG A 121 -7.99 -0.58 -8.17
CA ARG A 121 -7.86 -2.02 -7.88
C ARG A 121 -6.44 -2.53 -8.16
N LEU A 122 -5.85 -2.17 -9.29
CA LEU A 122 -4.45 -2.53 -9.58
C LEU A 122 -3.46 -1.82 -8.66
N THR A 123 -3.78 -0.58 -8.26
CA THR A 123 -3.02 0.14 -7.23
C THR A 123 -3.10 -0.57 -5.87
N LEU A 124 -4.28 -1.13 -5.51
CA LEU A 124 -4.44 -1.98 -4.32
C LEU A 124 -3.52 -3.21 -4.37
N ILE A 125 -3.44 -3.89 -5.52
CA ILE A 125 -2.53 -5.04 -5.70
C ILE A 125 -1.06 -4.59 -5.57
N SER A 126 -0.67 -3.47 -6.17
CA SER A 126 0.70 -2.94 -5.99
C SER A 126 1.01 -2.62 -4.52
N ARG A 127 0.06 -2.04 -3.79
CA ARG A 127 0.24 -1.79 -2.35
C ARG A 127 0.39 -3.09 -1.57
N ALA A 128 -0.37 -4.13 -1.92
CA ALA A 128 -0.22 -5.44 -1.30
C ALA A 128 1.17 -6.05 -1.55
N GLU A 129 1.70 -5.92 -2.76
CA GLU A 129 3.09 -6.30 -3.10
C GLU A 129 4.12 -5.60 -2.21
N ASN A 130 3.97 -4.28 -2.02
CA ASN A 130 4.90 -3.47 -1.23
C ASN A 130 4.82 -3.78 0.27
N VAL A 131 3.60 -3.88 0.82
CA VAL A 131 3.38 -4.31 2.22
C VAL A 131 3.97 -5.70 2.44
N SER A 132 3.81 -6.61 1.48
CA SER A 132 4.40 -7.95 1.54
C SER A 132 5.92 -7.89 1.62
N LEU A 133 6.56 -7.04 0.80
CA LEU A 133 8.02 -6.89 0.83
C LEU A 133 8.52 -6.30 2.17
N ASP A 134 7.79 -5.36 2.77
CA ASP A 134 8.15 -4.79 4.06
C ASP A 134 8.08 -5.83 5.18
N VAL A 135 7.06 -6.69 5.17
CA VAL A 135 6.95 -7.83 6.08
C VAL A 135 8.08 -8.83 5.86
N VAL A 136 8.37 -9.19 4.61
CA VAL A 136 9.49 -10.08 4.26
C VAL A 136 10.82 -9.54 4.77
N ARG A 137 11.09 -8.25 4.56
CA ARG A 137 12.30 -7.58 5.06
C ARG A 137 12.40 -7.70 6.57
N ASN A 138 11.38 -7.26 7.29
CA ASN A 138 11.41 -7.25 8.75
C ASN A 138 11.49 -8.67 9.34
N TYR A 139 10.80 -9.64 8.73
CA TYR A 139 10.86 -11.06 9.10
C TYR A 139 12.28 -11.62 8.95
N LEU A 140 12.93 -11.40 7.80
CA LEU A 140 14.32 -11.81 7.58
C LEU A 140 15.30 -11.07 8.49
N ASP A 141 15.06 -9.80 8.78
CA ASP A 141 15.88 -9.02 9.70
C ASP A 141 15.78 -9.54 11.15
N ILE A 142 14.62 -10.02 11.60
CA ILE A 142 14.47 -10.70 12.90
C ILE A 142 15.31 -11.96 12.94
N LEU A 143 15.17 -12.86 11.96
CA LEU A 143 15.94 -14.10 11.90
C LEU A 143 17.46 -13.83 11.86
N LYS A 144 17.87 -12.81 11.09
CA LYS A 144 19.25 -12.31 11.07
C LYS A 144 19.68 -11.83 12.45
N ALA A 145 18.87 -11.00 13.11
CA ALA A 145 19.17 -10.46 14.44
C ALA A 145 19.26 -11.56 15.51
N GLU A 146 18.39 -12.57 15.49
CA GLU A 146 18.47 -13.75 16.36
C GLU A 146 19.79 -14.52 16.14
N THR A 147 20.16 -14.73 14.88
CA THR A 147 21.41 -15.42 14.52
C THR A 147 22.64 -14.62 14.99
N LEU A 148 22.63 -13.30 14.82
CA LEU A 148 23.69 -12.41 15.27
C LEU A 148 23.76 -12.25 16.79
N LEU A 149 22.61 -12.35 17.47
CA LEU A 149 22.52 -12.39 18.92
C LEU A 149 23.21 -13.65 19.46
N GLU A 150 22.93 -14.83 18.89
CA GLU A 150 23.60 -16.07 19.26
C GLU A 150 25.10 -16.07 18.93
N LEU A 151 25.51 -15.42 17.83
CA LEU A 151 26.92 -15.19 17.54
C LEU A 151 27.57 -14.29 18.61
N SER A 152 26.87 -13.24 19.05
CA SER A 152 27.35 -12.31 20.09
C SER A 152 27.44 -12.96 21.46
N LYS A 153 26.47 -13.80 21.85
CA LYS A 153 26.50 -14.60 23.09
C LYS A 153 27.72 -15.53 23.12
N ARG A 154 27.98 -16.24 22.02
CA ARG A 154 29.18 -17.08 21.89
C ARG A 154 30.46 -16.26 21.98
N ASN A 155 30.50 -15.09 21.35
CA ASN A 155 31.66 -14.20 21.41
C ASN A 155 31.96 -13.74 22.86
N VAL A 156 30.94 -13.37 23.63
CA VAL A 156 31.09 -13.02 25.06
C VAL A 156 31.63 -14.21 25.85
N LYS A 157 31.04 -15.40 25.66
CA LYS A 157 31.46 -16.61 26.35
C LYS A 157 32.94 -16.95 26.08
N GLU A 158 33.35 -16.92 24.80
CA GLU A 158 34.75 -17.20 24.41
C GLU A 158 35.73 -16.19 25.04
N HIS A 159 35.39 -14.91 25.09
CA HIS A 159 36.24 -13.89 25.73
C HIS A 159 36.29 -14.05 27.26
N GLN A 160 35.20 -14.49 27.89
CA GLN A 160 35.16 -14.79 29.33
C GLN A 160 36.02 -16.01 29.68
N GLU A 161 36.00 -17.05 28.85
CA GLU A 161 36.88 -18.22 29.00
C GLU A 161 38.36 -17.80 28.91
N ILE A 162 38.73 -16.99 27.92
CA ILE A 162 40.10 -16.45 27.81
C ILE A 162 40.46 -15.55 29.00
N TYR A 163 39.51 -14.73 29.49
CA TYR A 163 39.74 -13.92 30.68
C TYR A 163 40.13 -14.79 31.88
N GLN A 164 39.39 -15.87 32.11
CA GLN A 164 39.64 -16.79 33.21
C GLN A 164 41.02 -17.45 33.08
N ASP A 165 41.37 -17.91 31.88
CA ASP A 165 42.68 -18.51 31.60
C ASP A 165 43.84 -17.53 31.87
N ILE A 166 43.69 -16.26 31.48
CA ILE A 166 44.70 -15.21 31.70
C ILE A 166 44.78 -14.83 33.17
N GLN A 167 43.66 -14.76 33.88
CA GLN A 167 43.62 -14.53 35.32
C GLN A 167 44.38 -15.64 36.07
N ASP A 168 44.15 -16.90 35.70
CA ASP A 168 44.82 -18.05 36.28
C ASP A 168 46.33 -18.04 35.97
N LYS A 169 46.73 -17.78 34.72
CA LYS A 169 48.14 -17.64 34.34
C LYS A 169 48.83 -16.51 35.10
N LYS A 170 48.15 -15.38 35.28
CA LYS A 170 48.66 -14.24 36.06
C LYS A 170 48.87 -14.61 37.53
N SER A 171 47.94 -15.34 38.15
CA SER A 171 48.09 -15.79 39.55
C SER A 171 49.32 -16.68 39.77
N LYS A 172 49.78 -17.36 38.70
CA LYS A 172 50.99 -18.20 38.66
C LYS A 172 52.24 -17.45 38.18
N GLY A 173 52.15 -16.13 37.94
CA GLY A 173 53.25 -15.30 37.44
C GLY A 173 53.59 -15.51 35.95
N LEU A 174 52.70 -16.14 35.18
CA LEU A 174 52.90 -16.51 33.77
C LEU A 174 52.24 -15.54 32.76
N SER A 175 51.63 -14.46 33.23
CA SER A 175 50.98 -13.43 32.39
C SER A 175 51.07 -12.05 33.04
N SER A 176 50.98 -10.99 32.24
CA SER A 176 51.18 -9.60 32.68
C SER A 176 49.87 -8.92 33.15
N ASN A 177 50.01 -7.79 33.86
CA ASN A 177 48.87 -6.92 34.16
C ASN A 177 48.22 -6.36 32.89
N SER A 178 49.03 -6.10 31.86
CA SER A 178 48.59 -5.59 30.57
C SER A 178 47.73 -6.61 29.83
N ASP A 179 48.11 -7.89 29.83
CA ASP A 179 47.32 -8.96 29.23
C ASP A 179 45.93 -9.06 29.86
N LEU A 180 45.87 -9.02 31.21
CA LEU A 180 44.59 -9.04 31.94
C LEU A 180 43.72 -7.82 31.62
N ALA A 181 44.31 -6.63 31.58
CA ALA A 181 43.59 -5.40 31.22
C ALA A 181 43.05 -5.47 29.78
N GLN A 182 43.84 -6.02 28.85
CA GLN A 182 43.47 -6.15 27.46
C GLN A 182 42.30 -7.12 27.24
N ILE A 183 42.34 -8.31 27.84
CA ILE A 183 41.19 -9.24 27.77
C ILE A 183 39.98 -8.68 28.52
N SER A 184 40.16 -8.00 29.65
CA SER A 184 39.06 -7.31 30.34
C SER A 184 38.37 -6.28 29.44
N ALA A 185 39.13 -5.51 28.68
CA ALA A 185 38.58 -4.56 27.72
C ALA A 185 37.80 -5.28 26.59
N ARG A 186 38.33 -6.38 26.05
CA ARG A 186 37.63 -7.18 25.02
C ARG A 186 36.32 -7.79 25.54
N VAL A 187 36.30 -8.30 26.78
CA VAL A 187 35.05 -8.79 27.42
C VAL A 187 34.02 -7.67 27.52
N ALA A 188 34.41 -6.47 27.98
CA ALA A 188 33.51 -5.33 28.06
C ALA A 188 32.96 -4.91 26.68
N THR A 189 33.80 -4.88 25.65
CA THR A 189 33.37 -4.61 24.26
C THR A 189 32.40 -5.67 23.74
N ALA A 190 32.66 -6.96 24.01
CA ALA A 190 31.79 -8.05 23.60
C ALA A 190 30.42 -7.97 24.29
N GLN A 191 30.40 -7.65 25.60
CA GLN A 191 29.16 -7.46 26.36
C GLN A 191 28.36 -6.25 25.86
N SER A 192 29.03 -5.14 25.58
CA SER A 192 28.39 -3.96 24.97
C SER A 192 27.76 -4.29 23.62
N SER A 193 28.46 -5.05 22.77
CA SER A 193 27.94 -5.50 21.47
C SER A 193 26.74 -6.46 21.61
N LEU A 194 26.76 -7.34 22.63
CA LEU A 194 25.64 -8.21 22.95
C LEU A 194 24.38 -7.41 23.35
N ILE A 195 24.54 -6.38 24.17
CA ILE A 195 23.42 -5.50 24.56
C ILE A 195 22.85 -4.78 23.33
N ALA A 196 23.72 -4.28 22.43
CA ALA A 196 23.27 -3.65 21.18
C ALA A 196 22.51 -4.63 20.28
N ALA A 197 22.97 -5.88 20.16
CA ALA A 197 22.27 -6.92 19.40
C ALA A 197 20.90 -7.27 20.00
N GLN A 198 20.79 -7.32 21.33
CA GLN A 198 19.51 -7.51 22.03
C GLN A 198 18.54 -6.36 21.77
N ASN A 199 19.01 -5.12 21.86
CA ASN A 199 18.17 -3.95 21.58
C ASN A 199 17.65 -3.98 20.14
N ASN A 200 18.52 -4.26 19.17
CA ASN A 200 18.12 -4.37 17.76
C ASN A 200 17.06 -5.46 17.54
N LEU A 201 17.15 -6.60 18.22
CA LEU A 201 16.11 -7.64 18.14
C LEU A 201 14.77 -7.13 18.71
N PHE A 202 14.77 -6.43 19.84
CA PHE A 202 13.54 -5.84 20.40
C PHE A 202 12.91 -4.79 19.49
N ASP A 203 13.73 -3.95 18.85
CA ASP A 203 13.26 -2.95 17.89
C ASP A 203 12.59 -3.62 16.69
N LEU A 204 13.20 -4.67 16.14
CA LEU A 204 12.66 -5.42 15.01
C LEU A 204 11.37 -6.17 15.37
N GLN A 205 11.30 -6.78 16.55
CA GLN A 205 10.07 -7.43 17.05
C GLN A 205 8.93 -6.43 17.23
N THR A 206 9.24 -5.21 17.67
CA THR A 206 8.24 -4.12 17.79
C THR A 206 7.75 -3.67 16.42
N GLN A 207 8.64 -3.54 15.44
CA GLN A 207 8.28 -3.23 14.06
C GLN A 207 7.42 -4.33 13.43
N TYR A 208 7.74 -5.61 13.71
CA TYR A 208 6.95 -6.75 13.26
C TYR A 208 5.52 -6.70 13.80
N LEU A 209 5.36 -6.44 15.10
CA LEU A 209 4.05 -6.33 15.73
C LEU A 209 3.21 -5.21 15.08
N ARG A 210 3.84 -4.09 14.71
CA ARG A 210 3.18 -3.00 13.99
C ARG A 210 2.74 -3.40 12.58
N LEU A 211 3.56 -4.18 11.86
CA LEU A 211 3.29 -4.57 10.46
C LEU A 211 2.27 -5.71 10.36
N VAL A 212 2.36 -6.71 11.23
CA VAL A 212 1.58 -7.97 11.15
C VAL A 212 0.43 -8.02 12.15
N GLY A 213 0.45 -7.16 13.17
CA GLY A 213 -0.57 -7.14 14.24
C GLY A 213 -0.44 -8.29 15.25
N LYS A 214 0.59 -9.15 15.11
CA LYS A 214 0.89 -10.28 16.00
C LYS A 214 2.35 -10.29 16.43
N PRO A 215 2.68 -10.81 17.63
CA PRO A 215 4.06 -10.93 18.06
C PRO A 215 4.83 -11.96 17.22
N ALA A 216 6.13 -11.72 17.04
CA ALA A 216 7.04 -12.67 16.42
C ALA A 216 7.30 -13.84 17.37
N VAL A 217 6.81 -15.05 17.02
CA VAL A 217 6.98 -16.25 17.85
C VAL A 217 7.40 -17.42 16.98
N ASN A 218 8.50 -18.08 17.38
CA ASN A 218 9.00 -19.30 16.75
C ASN A 218 9.11 -19.19 15.22
N MET A 219 9.71 -18.12 14.70
CA MET A 219 9.83 -17.91 13.26
C MET A 219 10.70 -19.00 12.59
N VAL A 220 10.32 -19.40 11.38
CA VAL A 220 11.06 -20.39 10.58
C VAL A 220 11.76 -19.71 9.41
N TYR A 221 13.01 -20.10 9.13
CA TYR A 221 13.70 -19.63 7.94
C TYR A 221 12.94 -20.05 6.66
N PRO A 222 12.58 -19.12 5.77
CA PRO A 222 11.73 -19.43 4.63
C PRO A 222 12.49 -20.23 3.57
N ARG A 223 11.81 -21.19 2.93
CA ARG A 223 12.37 -21.93 1.78
C ARG A 223 12.00 -21.19 0.50
N PHE A 224 12.89 -20.30 0.07
CA PHE A 224 12.70 -19.57 -1.19
C PHE A 224 12.81 -20.50 -2.40
N ASP A 225 11.84 -20.41 -3.32
CA ASP A 225 11.88 -21.11 -4.60
C ASP A 225 12.65 -20.29 -5.65
N TYR A 226 13.95 -20.55 -5.74
CA TYR A 226 14.83 -19.86 -6.69
C TYR A 226 14.47 -20.12 -8.16
N ALA A 227 13.63 -21.11 -8.47
CA ALA A 227 13.18 -21.37 -9.83
C ALA A 227 12.20 -20.29 -10.34
N LEU A 228 11.58 -19.52 -9.44
CA LEU A 228 10.72 -18.39 -9.78
C LEU A 228 11.48 -17.14 -10.19
N LEU A 229 12.80 -17.07 -9.94
CA LEU A 229 13.60 -15.94 -10.38
C LEU A 229 13.82 -16.01 -11.90
N PRO A 230 13.79 -14.86 -12.59
CA PRO A 230 14.04 -14.81 -14.01
C PRO A 230 15.48 -15.25 -14.32
N SER A 231 15.71 -15.78 -15.52
CA SER A 231 17.03 -16.30 -15.92
C SER A 231 18.06 -15.20 -16.19
N SER A 232 17.62 -13.97 -16.46
CA SER A 232 18.47 -12.82 -16.74
C SER A 232 17.80 -11.50 -16.37
N ALA A 233 18.59 -10.42 -16.27
CA ALA A 233 18.09 -9.07 -16.08
C ALA A 233 17.08 -8.66 -17.17
N GLN A 234 17.35 -9.07 -18.41
CA GLN A 234 16.51 -8.76 -19.55
C GLN A 234 15.13 -9.43 -19.43
N VAL A 235 15.09 -10.71 -19.04
CA VAL A 235 13.83 -11.43 -18.80
C VAL A 235 13.07 -10.81 -17.63
N ALA A 236 13.77 -10.40 -16.57
CA ALA A 236 13.16 -9.68 -15.44
C ALA A 236 12.47 -8.39 -15.88
N LEU A 237 13.15 -7.58 -16.71
CA LEU A 237 12.62 -6.33 -17.24
C LEU A 237 11.40 -6.55 -18.14
N GLU A 238 11.46 -7.53 -19.04
CA GLU A 238 10.34 -7.86 -19.92
C GLU A 238 9.11 -8.27 -19.11
N GLN A 239 9.28 -9.17 -18.13
CA GLN A 239 8.20 -9.60 -17.25
C GLN A 239 7.65 -8.46 -16.39
N ALA A 240 8.51 -7.60 -15.85
CA ALA A 240 8.09 -6.43 -15.07
C ALA A 240 7.23 -5.48 -15.93
N ILE A 241 7.69 -5.10 -17.13
CA ILE A 241 6.94 -4.16 -17.99
C ILE A 241 5.57 -4.73 -18.38
N GLU A 242 5.49 -6.03 -18.63
CA GLU A 242 4.25 -6.69 -19.04
C GLU A 242 3.26 -6.86 -17.87
N ASN A 243 3.77 -7.19 -16.68
CA ASN A 243 2.91 -7.66 -15.59
C ASN A 243 2.71 -6.67 -14.45
N HIS A 244 3.56 -5.66 -14.29
CA HIS A 244 3.56 -4.79 -13.11
C HIS A 244 2.22 -4.05 -12.92
N PRO A 245 1.55 -4.21 -11.76
CA PRO A 245 0.24 -3.61 -11.51
C PRO A 245 0.22 -2.09 -11.69
N GLU A 246 1.25 -1.36 -11.27
CA GLU A 246 1.30 0.11 -11.41
C GLU A 246 1.35 0.59 -12.87
N ILE A 247 2.03 -0.14 -13.76
CA ILE A 247 2.06 0.21 -15.18
C ILE A 247 0.67 0.01 -15.77
N LYS A 248 0.00 -1.09 -15.41
CA LYS A 248 -1.37 -1.39 -15.83
C LYS A 248 -2.36 -0.36 -15.29
N ALA A 249 -2.24 0.05 -14.02
CA ALA A 249 -3.03 1.13 -13.43
C ALA A 249 -2.86 2.44 -14.21
N ALA A 250 -1.61 2.85 -14.48
CA ALA A 250 -1.32 4.06 -15.24
C ALA A 250 -1.84 4.01 -16.69
N LEU A 251 -1.96 2.83 -17.30
CA LEU A 251 -2.61 2.68 -18.61
C LEU A 251 -4.12 2.92 -18.52
N LEU A 252 -4.78 2.42 -17.48
CA LEU A 252 -6.21 2.66 -17.24
C LEU A 252 -6.49 4.12 -16.91
N ASP A 253 -5.59 4.80 -16.19
CA ASP A 253 -5.71 6.25 -15.93
C ASP A 253 -5.70 7.06 -17.24
N ILE A 254 -4.92 6.64 -18.24
CA ILE A 254 -4.96 7.25 -19.58
C ILE A 254 -6.34 7.04 -20.22
N ASP A 255 -6.93 5.85 -20.08
CA ASP A 255 -8.24 5.55 -20.64
C ASP A 255 -9.36 6.30 -19.90
N ALA A 256 -9.28 6.44 -18.58
CA ALA A 256 -10.14 7.31 -17.78
C ALA A 256 -10.05 8.77 -18.26
N ALA A 257 -8.83 9.32 -18.41
CA ALA A 257 -8.63 10.69 -18.90
C ALA A 257 -9.18 10.89 -20.32
N ARG A 258 -9.11 9.87 -21.20
CA ARG A 258 -9.73 9.93 -22.53
C ARG A 258 -11.25 9.96 -22.45
N LYS A 259 -11.85 9.22 -21.52
CA LYS A 259 -13.30 9.22 -21.29
C LYS A 259 -13.76 10.54 -20.69
N GLU A 260 -12.96 11.15 -19.83
CA GLU A 260 -13.18 12.51 -19.34
C GLU A 260 -13.21 13.53 -20.49
N MET A 261 -12.22 13.49 -21.38
CA MET A 261 -12.21 14.35 -22.57
C MET A 261 -13.44 14.13 -23.47
N ARG A 262 -13.94 12.88 -23.59
CA ARG A 262 -15.18 12.59 -24.33
C ARG A 262 -16.41 13.15 -23.62
N ARG A 263 -16.44 13.12 -22.28
CA ARG A 263 -17.49 13.77 -21.48
C ARG A 263 -17.54 15.27 -21.78
N GLU A 264 -16.39 15.96 -21.77
CA GLU A 264 -16.34 17.39 -22.11
C GLU A 264 -16.82 17.67 -23.55
N LYS A 265 -16.53 16.78 -24.50
CA LYS A 265 -17.06 16.89 -25.88
C LYS A 265 -18.58 16.73 -25.96
N GLY A 266 -19.22 16.15 -24.94
CA GLY A 266 -20.67 16.06 -24.87
C GLY A 266 -21.35 17.43 -24.81
N ASP A 267 -20.65 18.47 -24.35
CA ASP A 267 -21.15 19.85 -24.34
C ASP A 267 -21.40 20.42 -25.75
N TYR A 268 -20.89 19.78 -26.82
CA TYR A 268 -21.19 20.16 -28.21
C TYR A 268 -22.53 19.61 -28.71
N TYR A 269 -23.25 18.83 -27.91
CA TYR A 269 -24.52 18.22 -28.29
C TYR A 269 -25.65 18.74 -27.39
N PRO A 270 -26.90 18.72 -27.88
CA PRO A 270 -28.04 19.10 -27.06
C PRO A 270 -28.28 18.09 -25.94
N GLU A 271 -28.83 18.57 -24.84
CA GLU A 271 -29.41 17.76 -23.78
C GLU A 271 -30.92 17.66 -24.00
N VAL A 272 -31.48 16.46 -23.87
CA VAL A 272 -32.90 16.16 -24.05
C VAL A 272 -33.41 15.42 -22.82
N LYS A 273 -34.47 15.95 -22.21
CA LYS A 273 -35.11 15.40 -21.00
C LYS A 273 -36.61 15.27 -21.19
N LEU A 274 -37.19 14.24 -20.57
CA LEU A 274 -38.63 14.12 -20.37
C LEU A 274 -38.95 14.58 -18.95
N GLU A 275 -39.76 15.62 -18.81
CA GLU A 275 -40.12 16.19 -17.52
C GLU A 275 -41.62 16.13 -17.27
N LEU A 276 -42.01 15.54 -16.14
CA LEU A 276 -43.36 15.64 -15.59
C LEU A 276 -43.32 16.58 -14.39
N HIS A 277 -44.17 17.61 -14.41
CA HIS A 277 -44.40 18.50 -13.27
C HIS A 277 -45.85 18.33 -12.83
N ALA A 278 -46.09 18.22 -11.53
CA ALA A 278 -47.41 18.22 -10.94
C ALA A 278 -47.37 19.08 -9.68
N ASN A 279 -48.06 20.22 -9.68
CA ASN A 279 -48.05 21.15 -8.55
C ASN A 279 -49.47 21.45 -8.08
N LYS A 280 -49.54 21.78 -6.80
CA LYS A 280 -50.72 22.27 -6.10
C LYS A 280 -50.30 23.51 -5.33
N ASN A 281 -50.83 24.63 -5.77
CA ASN A 281 -50.49 25.96 -5.33
C ASN A 281 -51.72 26.57 -4.67
N ASP A 282 -51.55 27.27 -3.54
CA ASP A 282 -52.62 28.01 -2.89
C ASP A 282 -52.15 29.45 -2.67
N ASN A 283 -53.01 30.41 -3.08
CA ASN A 283 -52.73 31.84 -3.09
C ASN A 283 -51.48 32.26 -3.92
N VAL A 284 -51.25 31.64 -5.08
CA VAL A 284 -50.07 31.88 -5.96
C VAL A 284 -50.38 32.82 -7.16
N SER A 285 -51.65 33.14 -7.43
CA SER A 285 -52.06 34.02 -8.53
C SER A 285 -53.31 34.84 -8.19
N ASN A 286 -53.62 35.83 -9.03
CA ASN A 286 -54.75 36.76 -8.90
C ASN A 286 -55.94 36.36 -9.81
N PRO A 287 -57.22 36.48 -9.37
CA PRO A 287 -57.68 37.00 -8.08
C PRO A 287 -57.23 36.13 -6.90
N PRO A 288 -56.93 36.75 -5.73
CA PRO A 288 -56.49 36.02 -4.55
C PRO A 288 -57.57 35.05 -4.06
N GLY A 289 -57.12 33.88 -3.61
CA GLY A 289 -57.97 32.78 -3.16
C GLY A 289 -58.15 31.70 -4.24
N GLY A 290 -57.67 30.49 -3.94
CA GLY A 290 -57.93 29.31 -4.77
C GLY A 290 -56.76 28.34 -4.78
N VAL A 291 -57.11 27.05 -4.68
CA VAL A 291 -56.20 25.96 -4.99
C VAL A 291 -56.07 25.89 -6.51
N ASP A 292 -54.86 26.09 -7.01
CA ASP A 292 -54.48 25.89 -8.40
C ASP A 292 -53.71 24.57 -8.52
N GLU A 293 -54.17 23.67 -9.39
CA GLU A 293 -53.55 22.37 -9.63
C GLU A 293 -53.12 22.30 -11.10
N ASP A 294 -51.82 22.13 -11.33
CA ASP A 294 -51.25 22.01 -12.68
C ASP A 294 -50.47 20.70 -12.83
N ALA A 295 -50.67 20.02 -13.96
CA ALA A 295 -49.87 18.86 -14.33
C ALA A 295 -49.46 18.98 -15.80
N ARG A 296 -48.16 18.89 -16.08
CA ARG A 296 -47.60 19.04 -17.43
C ARG A 296 -46.52 18.00 -17.70
N LEU A 297 -46.57 17.40 -18.88
CA LEU A 297 -45.54 16.52 -19.42
C LEU A 297 -44.86 17.25 -20.58
N MET A 298 -43.54 17.44 -20.48
CA MET A 298 -42.76 18.23 -21.42
C MET A 298 -41.55 17.44 -21.89
N LEU A 299 -41.28 17.49 -23.20
CA LEU A 299 -39.99 17.14 -23.75
C LEU A 299 -39.17 18.44 -23.85
N THR A 300 -38.10 18.55 -23.08
CA THR A 300 -37.23 19.73 -23.08
C THR A 300 -35.94 19.42 -23.82
N MET A 301 -35.47 20.38 -24.61
CA MET A 301 -34.18 20.32 -25.30
C MET A 301 -33.40 21.59 -24.97
N ASP A 302 -32.25 21.42 -24.35
CA ASP A 302 -31.33 22.50 -23.98
C ASP A 302 -30.07 22.40 -24.84
N TYR A 303 -29.73 23.48 -25.56
CA TYR A 303 -28.56 23.51 -26.43
C TYR A 303 -27.87 24.88 -26.40
N ASP A 304 -26.64 24.90 -25.92
CA ASP A 304 -25.81 26.10 -25.87
C ASP A 304 -25.27 26.44 -27.27
N LEU A 305 -25.91 27.39 -27.96
CA LEU A 305 -25.45 27.85 -29.27
C LEU A 305 -24.11 28.60 -29.20
N PHE A 306 -23.86 29.30 -28.09
CA PHE A 306 -22.62 30.01 -27.83
C PHE A 306 -22.44 30.21 -26.32
N ASN A 307 -21.38 29.64 -25.75
CA ASN A 307 -21.06 29.76 -24.32
C ASN A 307 -19.71 30.45 -24.07
N GLY A 308 -19.27 31.31 -24.98
CA GLY A 308 -18.02 32.06 -24.83
C GLY A 308 -16.75 31.21 -24.95
N PHE A 309 -16.74 30.20 -25.84
CA PHE A 309 -15.62 29.26 -26.05
C PHE A 309 -15.26 28.42 -24.82
N SER A 310 -16.19 28.32 -23.87
CA SER A 310 -16.00 27.60 -22.62
C SER A 310 -15.87 26.09 -22.87
N THR A 311 -16.69 25.54 -23.77
CA THR A 311 -16.58 24.12 -24.19
C THR A 311 -15.24 23.83 -24.84
N ASP A 312 -14.80 24.65 -25.80
CA ASP A 312 -13.51 24.45 -26.49
C ASP A 312 -12.34 24.43 -25.50
N SER A 313 -12.36 25.36 -24.54
CA SER A 313 -11.33 25.47 -23.50
C SER A 313 -11.33 24.26 -22.55
N ARG A 314 -12.51 23.73 -22.17
CA ARG A 314 -12.63 22.52 -21.33
C ARG A 314 -12.16 21.26 -22.04
N VAL A 315 -12.50 21.12 -23.31
CA VAL A 315 -12.05 19.98 -24.15
C VAL A 315 -10.54 20.02 -24.32
N GLU A 316 -9.98 21.19 -24.64
CA GLU A 316 -8.54 21.38 -24.75
C GLU A 316 -7.83 21.10 -23.42
N SER A 317 -8.33 21.64 -22.31
CA SER A 317 -7.80 21.35 -20.97
C SER A 317 -7.80 19.86 -20.66
N SER A 318 -8.85 19.12 -21.05
CA SER A 318 -8.92 17.67 -20.83
C SER A 318 -8.00 16.89 -21.78
N ALA A 319 -7.73 17.39 -22.99
CA ALA A 319 -6.70 16.82 -23.86
C ALA A 319 -5.31 16.92 -23.23
N TRP A 320 -4.98 18.04 -22.58
CA TRP A 320 -3.73 18.18 -21.82
C TRP A 320 -3.63 17.22 -20.63
N ARG A 321 -4.76 16.92 -19.95
CA ARG A 321 -4.80 15.89 -18.90
C ARG A 321 -4.53 14.48 -19.42
N VAL A 322 -4.93 14.17 -20.66
CA VAL A 322 -4.56 12.90 -21.32
C VAL A 322 -3.05 12.82 -21.53
N GLU A 323 -2.43 13.91 -21.99
CA GLU A 323 -0.97 13.95 -22.18
C GLU A 323 -0.20 13.91 -20.85
N GLU A 324 -0.73 14.53 -19.79
CA GLU A 324 -0.23 14.37 -18.42
C GLU A 324 -0.26 12.90 -17.97
N ALA A 325 -1.39 12.21 -18.14
CA ALA A 325 -1.51 10.79 -17.80
C ALA A 325 -0.52 9.91 -18.60
N ARG A 326 -0.26 10.24 -19.88
CA ARG A 326 0.78 9.55 -20.68
C ARG A 326 2.18 9.77 -20.11
N ALA A 327 2.50 10.99 -19.69
CA ALA A 327 3.79 11.31 -19.08
C ALA A 327 3.97 10.57 -17.75
N ILE A 328 2.92 10.50 -16.93
CA ILE A 328 2.90 9.71 -15.68
C ILE A 328 3.17 8.23 -15.99
N ARG A 329 2.47 7.62 -16.95
CA ARG A 329 2.73 6.22 -17.35
C ARG A 329 4.18 5.99 -17.78
N LEU A 330 4.75 6.90 -18.58
CA LEU A 330 6.16 6.81 -19.01
C LEU A 330 7.13 6.93 -17.82
N ARG A 331 6.83 7.76 -16.83
CA ARG A 331 7.59 7.84 -15.58
C ARG A 331 7.51 6.53 -14.80
N THR A 332 6.30 6.01 -14.57
CA THR A 332 6.07 4.74 -13.87
C THR A 332 6.81 3.58 -14.54
N GLU A 333 6.77 3.50 -15.88
CA GLU A 333 7.52 2.48 -16.61
C GLU A 333 9.05 2.58 -16.40
N ARG A 334 9.59 3.81 -16.33
CA ARG A 334 11.02 4.03 -16.04
C ARG A 334 11.37 3.66 -14.61
N GLU A 335 10.53 4.02 -13.65
CA GLU A 335 10.72 3.68 -12.23
C GLU A 335 10.69 2.16 -12.01
N VAL A 336 9.77 1.43 -12.65
CA VAL A 336 9.71 -0.04 -12.61
C VAL A 336 10.95 -0.66 -13.25
N LYS A 337 11.40 -0.15 -14.41
CA LYS A 337 12.65 -0.60 -15.06
C LYS A 337 13.86 -0.39 -14.16
N GLU A 338 13.99 0.79 -13.57
CA GLU A 338 15.07 1.12 -12.65
C GLU A 338 15.05 0.21 -11.41
N GLY A 339 13.89 0.08 -10.75
CA GLY A 339 13.72 -0.77 -9.58
C GLY A 339 14.06 -2.24 -9.85
N THR A 340 13.59 -2.77 -10.98
CA THR A 340 13.88 -4.15 -11.42
C THR A 340 15.37 -4.36 -11.66
N GLN A 341 16.03 -3.43 -12.37
CA GLN A 341 17.47 -3.52 -12.64
C GLN A 341 18.29 -3.43 -11.36
N LEU A 342 17.94 -2.52 -10.44
CA LEU A 342 18.60 -2.37 -9.15
C LEU A 342 18.45 -3.63 -8.28
N ALA A 343 17.23 -4.19 -8.20
CA ALA A 343 16.96 -5.42 -7.46
C ALA A 343 17.75 -6.61 -8.02
N TRP A 344 17.76 -6.76 -9.35
CA TRP A 344 18.50 -7.83 -10.02
C TRP A 344 20.02 -7.72 -9.78
N ASN A 345 20.57 -6.51 -9.94
CA ASN A 345 21.99 -6.26 -9.71
C ASN A 345 22.36 -6.55 -8.26
N ALA A 346 21.55 -6.10 -7.30
CA ALA A 346 21.78 -6.39 -5.88
C ALA A 346 21.80 -7.89 -5.60
N TYR A 347 20.82 -8.64 -6.12
CA TYR A 347 20.77 -10.09 -5.97
C TYR A 347 22.02 -10.77 -6.52
N LYS A 348 22.44 -10.43 -7.74
CA LYS A 348 23.63 -11.03 -8.37
C LYS A 348 24.95 -10.65 -7.72
N MET A 349 25.08 -9.41 -7.23
CA MET A 349 26.28 -8.99 -6.51
C MET A 349 26.38 -9.65 -5.13
N LEU A 350 25.26 -9.79 -4.41
CA LEU A 350 25.20 -10.47 -3.12
C LEU A 350 25.50 -11.97 -3.26
N GLU A 351 25.04 -12.62 -4.34
CA GLU A 351 25.38 -14.01 -4.67
C GLU A 351 26.90 -14.21 -4.78
N GLN A 352 27.60 -13.34 -5.50
CA GLN A 352 29.07 -13.39 -5.63
C GLN A 352 29.77 -13.05 -4.31
N GLN A 353 29.29 -12.01 -3.61
CA GLN A 353 29.85 -11.58 -2.33
C GLN A 353 29.75 -12.68 -1.27
N LYS A 354 28.62 -13.40 -1.20
CA LYS A 354 28.42 -14.52 -0.25
C LYS A 354 29.51 -15.58 -0.38
N SER A 355 29.85 -15.96 -1.63
CA SER A 355 30.91 -16.95 -1.88
C SER A 355 32.28 -16.48 -1.38
N LEU A 356 32.62 -15.20 -1.57
CA LEU A 356 33.89 -14.63 -1.11
C LEU A 356 33.95 -14.51 0.42
N LEU A 357 32.83 -14.13 1.05
CA LEU A 357 32.74 -14.04 2.50
C LEU A 357 32.81 -15.41 3.17
N GLN A 358 32.29 -16.47 2.53
CA GLN A 358 32.46 -17.84 3.01
C GLN A 358 33.96 -18.22 3.05
N GLN A 359 34.70 -17.96 1.96
CA GLN A 359 36.15 -18.20 1.92
C GLN A 359 36.89 -17.40 2.99
N ASN A 360 36.48 -16.16 3.25
CA ASN A 360 37.04 -15.34 4.32
C ASN A 360 36.79 -15.96 5.71
N VAL A 361 35.58 -16.46 5.98
CA VAL A 361 35.27 -17.16 7.24
C VAL A 361 36.17 -18.38 7.41
N ASP A 362 36.34 -19.18 6.37
CA ASP A 362 37.14 -20.40 6.42
C ASP A 362 38.63 -20.09 6.65
N ALA A 363 39.19 -19.12 5.92
CA ALA A 363 40.57 -18.69 6.06
C ALA A 363 40.84 -18.04 7.44
N ALA A 364 39.95 -17.16 7.90
CA ALA A 364 40.06 -16.54 9.22
C ALA A 364 40.03 -17.59 10.33
N LYS A 365 39.18 -18.62 10.20
CA LYS A 365 39.09 -19.70 11.18
C LYS A 365 40.37 -20.55 11.24
N ILE A 366 40.98 -20.83 10.09
CA ILE A 366 42.27 -21.55 10.03
C ILE A 366 43.37 -20.71 10.71
N ALA A 367 43.42 -19.40 10.44
CA ALA A 367 44.39 -18.50 11.06
C ALA A 367 44.22 -18.44 12.59
N GLU A 368 42.99 -18.29 13.08
CA GLU A 368 42.65 -18.31 14.51
C GLU A 368 43.18 -19.59 15.20
N LEU A 369 42.92 -20.77 14.61
CA LEU A 369 43.39 -22.04 15.16
C LEU A 369 44.93 -22.10 15.25
N GLY A 370 45.62 -21.66 14.19
CA GLY A 370 47.08 -21.59 14.20
C GLY A 370 47.63 -20.63 15.26
N TYR A 371 46.98 -19.49 15.46
CA TYR A 371 47.41 -18.48 16.44
C TYR A 371 47.20 -18.98 17.87
N ILE A 372 46.08 -19.65 18.15
CA ILE A 372 45.82 -20.32 19.44
C ILE A 372 46.90 -21.36 19.73
N GLN A 373 47.25 -22.21 18.76
CA GLN A 373 48.32 -23.22 18.92
C GLN A 373 49.67 -22.58 19.24
N GLN A 374 50.06 -21.53 18.49
CA GLN A 374 51.32 -20.81 18.70
C GLN A 374 51.35 -20.09 20.06
N PHE A 375 50.23 -19.50 20.50
CA PHE A 375 50.08 -18.88 21.81
C PHE A 375 50.26 -19.88 22.94
N ASN A 376 49.66 -21.07 22.82
CA ASN A 376 49.76 -22.13 23.83
C ASN A 376 51.20 -22.63 24.05
N VAL A 377 52.07 -22.52 23.03
CA VAL A 377 53.51 -22.84 23.13
C VAL A 377 54.40 -21.60 23.33
N GLY A 378 53.82 -20.44 23.64
CA GLY A 378 54.54 -19.20 23.93
C GLY A 378 55.21 -18.53 22.72
N ARG A 379 54.83 -18.89 21.49
CA ARG A 379 55.38 -18.36 20.24
C ARG A 379 54.54 -17.23 19.62
N ARG A 380 53.44 -16.84 20.26
CA ARG A 380 52.51 -15.79 19.83
C ARG A 380 52.06 -14.97 21.03
N SER A 381 51.67 -13.71 20.82
CA SER A 381 51.10 -12.88 21.89
C SER A 381 49.60 -13.18 22.11
N LEU A 382 49.08 -12.81 23.29
CA LEU A 382 47.63 -12.82 23.54
C LEU A 382 46.90 -11.87 22.58
N LEU A 383 47.49 -10.71 22.30
CA LEU A 383 46.95 -9.72 21.36
C LEU A 383 46.65 -10.34 19.99
N ASP A 384 47.59 -11.10 19.42
CA ASP A 384 47.38 -11.78 18.14
C ASP A 384 46.17 -12.73 18.17
N VAL A 385 46.00 -13.49 19.27
CA VAL A 385 44.87 -14.42 19.42
C VAL A 385 43.55 -13.67 19.53
N LEU A 386 43.52 -12.59 20.32
CA LEU A 386 42.33 -11.76 20.48
C LEU A 386 41.95 -11.07 19.17
N ASP A 387 42.94 -10.62 18.39
CA ASP A 387 42.70 -10.00 17.10
C ASP A 387 42.18 -11.03 16.07
N ALA A 388 42.75 -12.24 16.03
CA ALA A 388 42.22 -13.31 15.17
C ALA A 388 40.79 -13.74 15.54
N LYS A 389 40.43 -13.75 16.83
CA LYS A 389 39.06 -13.97 17.29
C LYS A 389 38.10 -12.89 16.78
N VAL A 390 38.51 -11.62 16.82
CA VAL A 390 37.74 -10.50 16.27
C VAL A 390 37.55 -10.66 14.77
N GLU A 391 38.59 -11.02 14.02
CA GLU A 391 38.49 -11.26 12.57
C GLU A 391 37.49 -12.37 12.24
N VAL A 392 37.51 -13.49 12.95
CA VAL A 392 36.53 -14.58 12.76
C VAL A 392 35.11 -14.14 13.09
N PHE A 393 34.93 -13.37 14.17
CA PHE A 393 33.63 -12.82 14.54
C PHE A 393 33.07 -11.89 13.45
N LEU A 394 33.90 -10.96 12.95
CA LEU A 394 33.52 -10.03 11.90
C LEU A 394 33.24 -10.74 10.57
N ALA A 395 34.09 -11.70 10.18
CA ALA A 395 33.90 -12.50 8.98
C ALA A 395 32.56 -13.27 9.02
N ARG A 396 32.26 -13.92 10.15
CA ARG A 396 30.99 -14.66 10.34
C ARG A 396 29.78 -13.73 10.32
N ARG A 397 29.87 -12.60 11.01
CA ARG A 397 28.80 -11.58 11.02
C ARG A 397 28.50 -11.10 9.61
N ASN A 398 29.53 -10.77 8.83
CA ASN A 398 29.37 -10.29 7.45
C ASN A 398 28.77 -11.38 6.55
N PHE A 399 29.24 -12.63 6.66
CA PHE A 399 28.68 -13.75 5.91
C PHE A 399 27.19 -13.96 6.21
N ILE A 400 26.82 -13.99 7.50
CA ILE A 400 25.42 -14.14 7.93
C ILE A 400 24.57 -12.99 7.39
N SER A 401 25.02 -11.74 7.54
CA SER A 401 24.28 -10.59 7.02
C SER A 401 24.05 -10.72 5.50
N THR A 402 25.10 -11.01 4.73
CA THR A 402 25.01 -11.16 3.27
C THR A 402 24.10 -12.32 2.87
N GLU A 403 24.04 -13.41 3.62
CA GLU A 403 23.12 -14.52 3.35
C GLU A 403 21.64 -14.12 3.46
N TYR A 404 21.28 -13.42 4.54
CA TYR A 404 19.92 -12.89 4.69
C TYR A 404 19.63 -11.78 3.66
N ASP A 405 20.59 -10.90 3.40
CA ASP A 405 20.43 -9.81 2.43
C ASP A 405 20.27 -10.35 0.99
N GLN A 406 20.96 -11.44 0.62
CA GLN A 406 20.78 -12.11 -0.68
C GLN A 406 19.36 -12.68 -0.81
N THR A 407 18.85 -13.30 0.26
CA THR A 407 17.49 -13.86 0.30
C THR A 407 16.45 -12.75 0.17
N LEU A 408 16.63 -11.64 0.89
CA LEU A 408 15.80 -10.46 0.73
C LEU A 408 15.88 -9.89 -0.70
N ALA A 409 17.08 -9.82 -1.30
CA ALA A 409 17.26 -9.33 -2.65
C ALA A 409 16.51 -10.20 -3.68
N ALA A 410 16.42 -11.51 -3.47
CA ALA A 410 15.61 -12.38 -4.31
C ALA A 410 14.11 -12.03 -4.25
N TYR A 411 13.56 -11.80 -3.05
CA TYR A 411 12.18 -11.30 -2.91
C TYR A 411 11.98 -9.90 -3.50
N ARG A 412 12.98 -9.02 -3.41
CA ARG A 412 12.95 -7.69 -4.05
C ARG A 412 12.86 -7.78 -5.57
N VAL A 413 13.49 -8.76 -6.20
CA VAL A 413 13.34 -9.00 -7.65
C VAL A 413 11.90 -9.34 -7.98
N LEU A 414 11.27 -10.24 -7.21
CA LEU A 414 9.87 -10.62 -7.43
C LEU A 414 8.89 -9.46 -7.22
N ASN A 415 9.07 -8.66 -6.15
CA ASN A 415 8.27 -7.46 -5.92
C ASN A 415 8.45 -6.41 -7.02
N ALA A 416 9.68 -6.18 -7.50
CA ALA A 416 9.94 -5.25 -8.59
C ALA A 416 9.31 -5.67 -9.93
N MET A 417 8.99 -6.96 -10.09
CA MET A 417 8.21 -7.47 -11.22
C MET A 417 6.69 -7.47 -10.96
N GLY A 418 6.25 -7.13 -9.75
CA GLY A 418 4.86 -7.22 -9.30
C GLY A 418 4.35 -8.66 -9.13
N MET A 419 5.22 -9.58 -8.67
CA MET A 419 4.95 -11.02 -8.59
C MET A 419 5.27 -11.63 -7.22
N LEU A 420 5.54 -10.83 -6.19
CA LEU A 420 5.91 -11.33 -4.87
C LEU A 420 4.77 -12.10 -4.19
N THR A 421 3.55 -11.57 -4.20
CA THR A 421 2.40 -12.22 -3.56
C THR A 421 2.06 -13.55 -4.24
N TYR A 422 2.14 -13.57 -5.57
CA TYR A 422 2.04 -14.80 -6.36
C TYR A 422 3.10 -15.84 -5.97
N ALA A 423 4.37 -15.42 -5.86
CA ALA A 423 5.46 -16.31 -5.48
C ALA A 423 5.34 -16.85 -4.05
N LEU A 424 4.79 -16.04 -3.14
CA LEU A 424 4.44 -16.45 -1.78
C LEU A 424 3.15 -17.28 -1.70
N ARG A 425 2.46 -17.50 -2.83
CA ARG A 425 1.18 -18.22 -2.93
C ARG A 425 0.10 -17.60 -2.05
N ILE A 426 0.08 -16.27 -2.00
CA ILE A 426 -0.88 -15.51 -1.23
C ILE A 426 -2.01 -15.13 -2.18
N GLU A 427 -3.18 -15.69 -1.92
CA GLU A 427 -4.39 -15.32 -2.63
C GLU A 427 -4.89 -13.97 -2.09
N HIS A 428 -5.27 -13.09 -3.01
CA HIS A 428 -5.96 -11.86 -2.62
C HIS A 428 -7.41 -12.19 -2.25
N PRO A 429 -8.03 -11.42 -1.33
CA PRO A 429 -9.44 -11.57 -1.01
C PRO A 429 -10.32 -11.56 -2.26
N ASP A 430 -11.37 -12.38 -2.29
CA ASP A 430 -12.32 -12.48 -3.42
C ASP A 430 -12.92 -11.12 -3.78
N GLU A 431 -13.09 -10.24 -2.79
CA GLU A 431 -13.60 -8.88 -2.95
C GLU A 431 -12.72 -7.98 -3.83
N TRP A 432 -11.46 -8.37 -4.06
CA TRP A 432 -10.51 -7.66 -4.93
C TRP A 432 -10.49 -8.22 -6.34
N GLN A 433 -11.12 -9.37 -6.57
CA GLN A 433 -11.37 -9.87 -7.90
C GLN A 433 -12.50 -9.00 -8.45
N GLY A 434 -12.19 -8.18 -9.47
CA GLY A 434 -13.18 -7.31 -10.09
C GLY A 434 -14.42 -8.12 -10.44
N GLU A 435 -15.62 -7.54 -10.30
CA GLU A 435 -16.85 -8.22 -10.70
C GLU A 435 -16.70 -8.64 -12.17
N ASN A 436 -16.40 -9.92 -12.41
CA ASN A 436 -16.59 -10.54 -13.71
C ASN A 436 -18.11 -10.53 -13.95
N LYS A 437 -18.60 -9.44 -14.54
CA LYS A 437 -19.96 -9.31 -15.06
C LYS A 437 -19.99 -9.75 -16.52
#